data_AF-A0A1B1BPD9-F1
#
_entry.id   AF-A0A1B1BPD9-F1
#
_cell.length_a   1.000
_cell.length_b   1.000
_cell.length_c   1.000
_cell.angle_alpha   90.00
_cell.angle_beta   90.00
_cell.angle_gamma   90.00
#
_symmetry.space_group_name_H-M   'P 1'
#
loop_
_entity.id
_entity.type
_entity.pdbx_description
1 polymer ?
#
loop_
_entity_poly.entity_id
_entity_poly.type
_entity_poly.pdbx_seq_one_letter_code
_entity_poly.pdbx_strand_id
1 'polypeptide(L)' 'MTGWSDTAKMKPMPNKPKTPLRAIRISDEVWVAAQERALEDGRTVSDVVREALVKYGKKPRKR' A
#
# COMPACT_ATOMS: atom_id res chain seq x y z
N MET A 1 7.96 49.08 -2.48
CA MET A 1 6.83 49.22 -1.53
C MET A 1 6.30 47.82 -1.27
N THR A 2 6.16 47.50 0.00
CA THR A 2 5.90 46.20 0.65
C THR A 2 4.63 45.47 0.20
N GLY A 3 4.67 44.13 0.24
CA GLY A 3 3.45 43.29 0.22
C GLY A 3 3.69 41.78 0.11
N TRP A 4 4.51 41.18 0.98
CA TRP A 4 4.56 39.71 1.14
C TRP A 4 3.41 39.30 2.07
N SER A 5 2.36 38.70 1.52
CA SER A 5 1.18 38.30 2.29
C SER A 5 1.45 37.06 3.13
N ASP A 6 1.10 37.17 4.40
CA ASP A 6 1.01 36.19 5.48
C ASP A 6 1.04 34.70 5.10
N THR A 7 2.13 34.04 5.49
CA THR A 7 2.14 32.58 5.70
C THR A 7 1.28 32.25 6.92
N ALA A 8 -0.02 32.07 6.68
CA ALA A 8 -0.94 31.49 7.64
C ALA A 8 -0.30 30.22 8.25
N LYS A 9 -0.02 30.30 9.54
CA LYS A 9 0.53 29.25 10.40
C LYS A 9 -0.33 27.98 10.27
N MET A 10 0.05 27.05 9.39
CA MET A 10 -0.55 25.71 9.37
C MET A 10 -0.09 24.96 10.62
N LYS A 11 -1.05 24.62 11.49
CA LYS A 11 -0.81 23.70 12.61
C LYS A 11 -0.38 22.34 12.04
N PRO A 12 0.71 21.70 12.52
CA PRO A 12 1.07 20.37 12.06
C PRO A 12 -0.03 19.39 12.47
N MET A 13 -0.70 18.77 11.48
CA MET A 13 -1.63 17.69 11.76
C MET A 13 -0.85 16.43 12.14
N PRO A 14 -1.29 15.64 13.14
CA PRO A 14 -0.65 14.38 13.50
C PRO A 14 -0.66 13.42 12.31
N ASN A 15 0.50 13.12 11.75
CA ASN A 15 0.64 12.11 10.71
C ASN A 15 0.66 10.74 11.41
N LYS A 16 -0.41 9.94 11.25
CA LYS A 16 -0.40 8.54 11.68
C LYS A 16 0.79 7.83 11.02
N PRO A 17 1.60 7.04 11.76
CA PRO A 17 2.72 6.34 11.15
C PRO A 17 2.19 5.46 10.01
N LYS A 18 2.62 5.78 8.78
CA LYS A 18 2.23 5.05 7.58
C LYS A 18 2.95 3.71 7.60
N THR A 19 2.22 2.63 7.32
CA THR A 19 2.84 1.31 7.09
C THR A 19 3.93 1.45 6.03
N PRO A 20 5.16 0.95 6.27
CA PRO A 20 6.23 1.06 5.29
C PRO A 20 5.82 0.41 3.96
N LEU A 21 6.08 1.11 2.86
CA LEU A 21 5.89 0.56 1.52
C LEU A 21 6.99 -0.47 1.21
N ARG A 22 6.60 -1.58 0.59
CA ARG A 22 7.52 -2.62 0.10
C ARG A 22 7.28 -2.78 -1.40
N ALA A 23 8.33 -2.59 -2.20
CA ALA A 23 8.26 -2.80 -3.65
C ALA A 23 8.64 -4.25 -3.97
N ILE A 24 7.87 -4.88 -4.86
CA ILE A 24 8.11 -6.24 -5.36
C ILE A 24 8.03 -6.23 -6.88
N ARG A 25 8.84 -7.06 -7.54
CA ARG A 25 8.78 -7.23 -8.99
C ARG A 25 7.77 -8.32 -9.33
N ILE A 26 6.81 -7.99 -10.19
CA ILE A 26 5.77 -8.87 -10.71
C ILE A 26 5.57 -8.48 -12.18
N SER A 27 5.22 -9.44 -13.05
CA SER A 27 4.86 -9.12 -14.43
C SER A 27 3.53 -8.37 -14.50
N ASP A 28 3.38 -7.48 -15.48
CA ASP A 28 2.16 -6.71 -15.66
C ASP A 28 0.93 -7.62 -15.82
N GLU A 29 1.07 -8.73 -16.54
CA GLU A 29 0.01 -9.74 -16.72
C GLU A 29 -0.52 -10.26 -15.37
N VAL A 30 0.39 -10.65 -14.46
CA VAL A 30 0.00 -11.15 -13.13
C VAL A 30 -0.61 -10.04 -12.28
N TRP A 31 -0.11 -8.81 -12.40
CA TRP A 31 -0.64 -7.67 -11.66
C TRP A 31 -2.05 -7.28 -12.12
N VAL A 32 -2.29 -7.22 -13.43
CA VAL A 32 -3.60 -6.91 -14.02
C VAL A 32 -4.63 -7.97 -13.65
N ALA A 33 -4.31 -9.25 -13.84
CA ALA A 33 -5.22 -10.34 -13.45
C ALA A 33 -5.56 -10.32 -11.96
N ALA A 34 -4.59 -9.98 -11.10
CA ALA A 34 -4.84 -9.84 -9.66
C ALA A 34 -5.74 -8.64 -9.33
N GLN A 35 -5.63 -7.52 -10.05
CA GLN A 35 -6.50 -6.35 -9.86
C GLN A 35 -7.95 -6.67 -10.24
N GLU A 36 -8.17 -7.28 -11.40
CA GLU A 36 -9.49 -7.66 -11.88
C GLU A 36 -10.19 -8.58 -10.88
N ARG A 37 -9.50 -9.65 -10.45
CA ARG A 37 -10.08 -10.58 -9.49
C ARG A 37 -10.31 -9.96 -8.11
N ALA A 38 -9.39 -9.12 -7.64
CA ALA A 38 -9.58 -8.45 -6.36
C ALA A 38 -10.81 -7.52 -6.40
N LEU A 39 -11.04 -6.84 -7.52
CA LEU A 39 -12.21 -5.99 -7.72
C LEU A 39 -13.52 -6.80 -7.69
N GLU A 40 -13.57 -7.94 -8.39
CA GLU A 40 -14.71 -8.87 -8.36
C GLU A 40 -15.02 -9.34 -6.93
N ASP A 41 -13.97 -9.59 -6.14
CA ASP A 41 -14.09 -10.04 -4.75
C ASP A 41 -14.37 -8.88 -3.76
N GLY A 42 -14.42 -7.62 -4.22
CA GLY A 42 -14.60 -6.43 -3.37
C GLY A 42 -13.40 -6.13 -2.45
N ARG A 43 -12.20 -6.55 -2.86
CA ARG A 43 -10.94 -6.45 -2.13
C ARG A 43 -9.92 -5.58 -2.87
N THR A 44 -8.83 -5.23 -2.20
CA THR A 44 -7.66 -4.64 -2.87
C THR A 44 -6.57 -5.67 -3.11
N VAL A 45 -5.71 -5.45 -4.12
CA VAL A 45 -4.50 -6.28 -4.33
C VAL A 45 -3.60 -6.27 -3.09
N SER A 46 -3.59 -5.17 -2.33
CA SER A 46 -2.84 -5.09 -1.06
C SER A 46 -3.36 -6.09 -0.01
N ASP A 47 -4.68 -6.32 0.06
CA ASP A 47 -5.26 -7.30 0.98
C ASP A 47 -4.89 -8.73 0.57
N VAL A 48 -4.93 -9.01 -0.73
CA VAL A 48 -4.55 -10.31 -1.31
C VAL A 48 -3.07 -10.60 -1.04
N VAL A 49 -2.18 -9.65 -1.35
CA VAL A 49 -0.73 -9.80 -1.11
C VAL A 49 -0.45 -10.01 0.37
N ARG A 50 -1.10 -9.24 1.26
CA ARG A 50 -0.93 -9.40 2.71
C ARG A 50 -1.32 -10.80 3.17
N GLU A 51 -2.47 -11.31 2.74
CA GLU A 51 -2.94 -12.64 3.11
C GLU A 51 -1.98 -13.72 2.60
N ALA A 52 -1.55 -13.63 1.34
CA ALA A 52 -0.63 -14.57 0.73
C ALA A 52 0.72 -14.61 1.47
N LEU A 53 1.27 -13.46 1.85
CA LEU A 53 2.53 -13.36 2.60
C LEU A 53 2.39 -13.94 4.01
N VAL A 54 1.29 -13.68 4.71
CA VAL A 54 1.02 -14.29 6.04
C VAL A 54 0.94 -15.82 5.93
N LYS A 55 0.22 -16.33 4.92
CA LYS A 55 0.11 -17.76 4.66
C LYS A 55 1.46 -18.39 4.32
N TYR A 56 2.25 -17.72 3.48
CA TYR A 56 3.58 -18.17 3.09
C TYR A 56 4.53 -18.26 4.31
N GLY A 57 4.53 -17.25 5.18
CA GLY A 57 5.37 -17.21 6.38
C GLY A 57 5.02 -18.29 7.42
N LYS A 58 3.77 -18.74 7.46
CA LYS A 58 3.31 -19.83 8.34
C LYS A 58 3.56 -21.23 7.77
N LYS A 59 3.82 -21.36 6.47
CA LYS A 59 3.97 -22.67 5.83
C LYS A 59 5.29 -23.30 6.30
N PRO A 60 5.27 -24.49 6.94
CA PRO A 60 6.49 -25.15 7.37
C PRO A 60 7.38 -25.42 6.15
N ARG A 61 8.68 -25.13 6.26
CA ARG A 61 9.63 -25.49 5.21
C ARG A 61 9.76 -27.01 5.23
N LYS A 62 9.28 -27.68 4.19
CA LYS A 62 9.56 -29.10 3.99
C LYS A 62 11.06 -29.19 3.68
N ARG A 63 11.81 -29.69 4.67
CA ARG A 63 13.26 -29.92 4.57
C ARG A 63 13.52 -31.26 3.90
#